data_AF-A0A3D1TTP2-F1
#
_entry.id   AF-A0A3D1TTP2-F1
#
_cell.length_a   1.000
_cell.length_b   1.000
_cell.length_c   1.000
_cell.angle_alpha   90.00
_cell.angle_beta   90.00
_cell.angle_gamma   90.00
#
_symmetry.space_group_name_H-M   'P 1'
#
loop_
_entity.id
_entity.type
_entity.pdbx_description
1 polymer ?
#
loop_
_entity_poly.entity_id
_entity_poly.type
_entity_poly.pdbx_seq_one_letter_code
_entity_poly.pdbx_strand_id
1 'polypeptide(L)'
;MSQNSREESDVSTTATPIAALDRTLLLMRDYLKDDTAGDLLAEALLSTTVVFVANSENLRSEPAQHALVASVLLMARSGARIYLACPNVQLIGNHCPLVGDRLLDAIIDVCSDIVPSCFAAVGWPAKPADLAVFVGTTPPKGCASQAIRLGGSIWVGSITPGAGSGQVWPSCRSPFGALVAAGLAATEAFKASMRKLAHHATHPQIFAELFAAVSDASVSLAPPGTPLPPSNLGQFDFVSGGAISQSALYAMSRIPHVRGVGRVIEPERNELTNLNRYAFLRRSRLGVLKAEDLVSLPLGGIGLRAAACRYDDASKQRLLPFAPSVLVGVDHIPTRWAVQREQPSWLGVGATSHYMSVASYHTQSLACAGCLHPKDDHGDAPIPTVSFVSHWAGLWLAAMFCRHLTRSISPNEQSVFLTLLRPDSPAAVWIGQVPRRRDCPVELSGGLNAA
;
A
#
# COMPACT_ATOMS: atom_id res chain seq x y z
N MET A 1 19.08 -40.80 16.13
CA MET A 1 17.97 -40.54 17.06
C MET A 1 18.49 -39.62 18.15
N SER A 2 18.24 -38.32 18.03
CA SER A 2 18.59 -37.31 19.04
C SER A 2 17.46 -36.30 19.03
N GLN A 3 16.65 -36.33 20.09
CA GLN A 3 15.50 -35.46 20.31
C GLN A 3 16.01 -34.04 20.56
N ASN A 4 15.75 -33.13 19.63
CA ASN A 4 15.77 -31.69 19.91
C ASN A 4 14.36 -31.29 20.35
N SER A 5 14.16 -31.29 21.67
CA SER A 5 13.05 -30.62 22.33
C SER A 5 13.15 -29.12 22.06
N ARG A 6 12.37 -28.63 21.10
CA ARG A 6 12.08 -27.21 20.98
C ARG A 6 11.21 -26.84 22.17
N GLU A 7 11.79 -26.06 23.08
CA GLU A 7 11.04 -25.23 24.01
C GLU A 7 10.10 -24.34 23.19
N GLU A 8 8.82 -24.70 23.16
CA GLU A 8 7.75 -23.76 22.83
C GLU A 8 7.72 -22.73 23.97
N SER A 9 8.51 -21.68 23.84
CA SER A 9 8.44 -20.51 24.70
C SER A 9 7.08 -19.85 24.46
N ASP A 10 6.14 -20.14 25.36
CA ASP A 10 4.84 -19.50 25.51
C ASP A 10 5.03 -18.05 25.96
N VAL A 11 5.58 -17.23 25.05
CA VAL A 11 5.65 -15.78 25.22
C VAL A 11 4.31 -15.23 24.76
N SER A 12 3.33 -15.29 25.66
CA SER A 12 2.15 -14.44 25.65
C SER A 12 2.57 -12.98 25.88
N THR A 13 3.33 -12.40 24.94
CA THR A 13 3.48 -10.96 24.87
C THR A 13 2.12 -10.41 24.53
N THR A 14 1.48 -9.76 25.51
CA THR A 14 0.26 -9.00 25.30
C THR A 14 0.49 -8.04 24.13
N ALA A 15 -0.16 -8.31 23.00
CA ALA A 15 0.02 -7.52 21.79
C ALA A 15 -0.39 -6.06 22.07
N THR A 16 0.58 -5.16 22.16
CA THR A 16 0.33 -3.74 22.42
C THR A 16 0.18 -2.97 21.11
N PRO A 17 -0.57 -1.86 21.10
CA PRO A 17 -0.66 -0.98 19.93
C PRO A 17 0.72 -0.44 19.50
N ILE A 18 1.59 -0.11 20.47
CA ILE A 18 2.95 0.41 20.25
C ILE A 18 3.79 -0.60 19.47
N ALA A 19 3.76 -1.88 19.86
CA ALA A 19 4.52 -2.91 19.17
C ALA A 19 3.99 -3.18 17.76
N ALA A 20 2.68 -3.05 17.53
CA ALA A 20 2.09 -3.18 16.19
C ALA A 20 2.38 -1.98 15.28
N LEU A 21 2.60 -0.79 15.85
CA LEU A 21 2.86 0.47 15.13
C LEU A 21 4.35 0.84 15.09
N ASP A 22 5.25 -0.04 15.55
CA ASP A 22 6.67 0.24 15.76
C ASP A 22 7.36 0.94 14.57
N ARG A 23 7.16 0.44 13.34
CA ARG A 23 7.75 0.99 12.12
C ARG A 23 7.20 2.37 11.78
N THR A 24 5.95 2.62 12.13
CA THR A 24 5.34 3.94 11.96
C THR A 24 5.86 4.92 13.00
N LEU A 25 6.01 4.49 14.25
CA LEU A 25 6.61 5.32 15.30
C LEU A 25 8.07 5.67 15.00
N LEU A 26 8.86 4.72 14.46
CA LEU A 26 10.21 4.99 13.98
C LEU A 26 10.22 6.07 12.89
N LEU A 27 9.28 6.03 11.95
CA LEU A 27 9.20 7.00 10.86
C LEU A 27 8.77 8.39 11.34
N MET A 28 7.94 8.46 12.38
CA MET A 28 7.54 9.73 12.98
C MET A 28 8.72 10.43 13.66
N ARG A 29 9.67 9.68 14.22
CA ARG A 29 10.84 10.23 14.94
C ARG A 29 11.77 11.05 14.05
N ASP A 30 11.81 10.80 12.74
CA ASP A 30 12.65 11.55 11.79
C ASP A 30 12.41 13.08 11.81
N TYR A 31 11.26 13.51 12.35
CA TYR A 31 10.83 14.92 12.37
C TYR A 31 10.62 15.48 13.79
N LEU A 32 10.92 14.69 14.83
CA LEU A 32 10.66 15.03 16.23
C LEU A 32 11.95 15.03 17.03
N LYS A 33 11.95 15.75 18.16
CA LYS A 33 13.10 15.78 19.08
C LYS A 33 13.35 14.39 19.67
N ASP A 34 14.63 14.05 19.90
CA ASP A 34 15.06 12.75 20.42
C ASP A 34 14.44 12.37 21.77
N ASP A 35 14.05 13.37 22.58
CA ASP A 35 13.40 13.21 23.88
C ASP A 35 11.88 13.00 23.81
N THR A 36 11.30 12.99 22.61
CA THR A 36 9.84 12.77 22.45
C THR A 36 9.48 11.32 22.78
N ALA A 37 8.74 11.14 23.87
CA ALA A 37 8.35 9.82 24.37
C ALA A 37 7.52 9.02 23.35
N GLY A 38 7.80 7.73 23.20
CA GLY A 38 7.10 6.85 22.24
C GLY A 38 5.59 6.77 22.48
N ASP A 39 5.15 6.85 23.74
CA ASP A 39 3.73 6.84 24.11
C ASP A 39 2.99 8.06 23.55
N LEU A 40 3.65 9.23 23.47
CA LEU A 40 3.06 10.43 22.86
C LEU A 40 2.86 10.27 21.35
N LEU A 41 3.80 9.62 20.66
CA LEU A 41 3.66 9.31 19.23
C LEU A 41 2.50 8.34 19.00
N ALA A 42 2.42 7.28 19.82
CA ALA A 42 1.34 6.31 19.73
C ALA A 42 -0.02 6.96 20.07
N GLU A 43 -0.09 7.81 21.10
CA GLU A 43 -1.29 8.56 21.45
C GLU A 43 -1.72 9.51 20.31
N ALA A 44 -0.78 10.18 19.64
CA ALA A 44 -1.10 11.03 18.51
C ALA A 44 -1.77 10.26 17.37
N LEU A 45 -1.33 9.03 17.09
CA LEU A 45 -1.99 8.13 16.11
C LEU A 45 -3.35 7.64 16.63
N LEU A 46 -3.38 7.09 17.84
CA LEU A 46 -4.54 6.41 18.44
C LEU A 46 -5.67 7.36 18.88
N SER A 47 -5.37 8.65 19.01
CA SER A 47 -6.37 9.70 19.29
C SER A 47 -6.92 10.34 18.01
N THR A 48 -6.32 10.09 16.84
CA THR A 48 -6.78 10.68 15.57
C THR A 48 -8.10 10.10 15.14
N THR A 49 -9.11 10.97 15.08
CA THR A 49 -10.49 10.60 14.80
C THR A 49 -10.83 10.94 13.35
N VAL A 50 -11.21 9.92 12.59
CA VAL A 50 -11.67 10.06 11.20
C VAL A 50 -13.11 9.60 11.09
N VAL A 51 -13.96 10.42 10.46
CA VAL A 51 -15.34 10.04 10.11
C VAL A 51 -15.49 9.91 8.61
N PHE A 52 -15.96 8.74 8.16
CA PHE A 52 -16.34 8.50 6.78
C PHE A 52 -17.83 8.74 6.60
N VAL A 53 -18.19 9.49 5.56
CA VAL A 53 -19.57 9.88 5.28
C VAL A 53 -19.90 9.50 3.84
N ALA A 54 -20.90 8.62 3.69
CA ALA A 54 -21.34 8.16 2.38
C ALA A 54 -22.86 7.93 2.39
N ASN A 55 -23.54 8.25 1.29
CA ASN A 55 -24.94 7.89 1.10
C ASN A 55 -25.09 6.57 0.33
N SER A 56 -26.31 6.01 0.32
CA SER A 56 -26.60 4.73 -0.36
C SER A 56 -26.36 4.79 -1.86
N GLU A 57 -26.55 5.96 -2.48
CA GLU A 57 -26.34 6.15 -3.92
C GLU A 57 -24.87 5.94 -4.29
N ASN A 58 -23.95 6.58 -3.59
CA ASN A 58 -22.52 6.40 -3.82
C ASN A 58 -22.10 4.95 -3.50
N LEU A 59 -22.57 4.37 -2.40
CA LEU A 59 -22.18 3.00 -2.01
C LEU A 59 -22.79 1.89 -2.87
N ARG A 60 -23.66 2.19 -3.84
CA ARG A 60 -24.04 1.26 -4.91
C ARG A 60 -22.97 1.14 -6.01
N SER A 61 -21.98 2.02 -5.99
CA SER A 61 -20.84 1.97 -6.91
C SER A 61 -19.70 1.15 -6.31
N GLU A 62 -19.23 0.16 -7.08
CA GLU A 62 -18.09 -0.68 -6.70
C GLU A 62 -16.81 0.17 -6.45
N PRO A 63 -16.38 1.09 -7.34
CA PRO A 63 -15.29 2.03 -7.06
C PRO A 63 -15.46 2.84 -5.77
N ALA A 64 -16.68 3.27 -5.43
CA ALA A 64 -16.92 4.02 -4.19
C ALA A 64 -16.68 3.14 -2.95
N GLN A 65 -17.11 1.87 -2.99
CA GLN A 65 -16.81 0.91 -1.92
C GLN A 65 -15.30 0.64 -1.84
N HIS A 66 -14.60 0.56 -2.97
CA HIS A 66 -13.15 0.38 -3.01
C HIS A 66 -12.41 1.54 -2.34
N ALA A 67 -12.79 2.77 -2.66
CA ALA A 67 -12.21 3.98 -2.08
C ALA A 67 -12.45 4.02 -0.57
N LEU A 68 -13.68 3.76 -0.13
CA LEU A 68 -14.04 3.73 1.30
C LEU A 68 -13.26 2.66 2.06
N VAL A 69 -13.34 1.39 1.60
CA VAL A 69 -12.72 0.25 2.29
C VAL A 69 -11.20 0.43 2.36
N ALA A 70 -10.55 0.79 1.25
CA ALA A 70 -9.11 1.00 1.25
C ALA A 70 -8.70 2.17 2.18
N SER A 71 -9.44 3.28 2.18
CA SER A 71 -9.16 4.41 3.07
C SER A 71 -9.25 3.99 4.54
N VAL A 72 -10.33 3.30 4.91
CA VAL A 72 -10.53 2.80 6.28
C VAL A 72 -9.39 1.88 6.69
N LEU A 73 -9.05 0.88 5.87
CA LEU A 73 -8.00 -0.07 6.21
C LEU A 73 -6.63 0.60 6.34
N LEU A 74 -6.28 1.52 5.46
CA LEU A 74 -5.01 2.24 5.54
C LEU A 74 -4.91 3.09 6.82
N MET A 75 -5.98 3.82 7.15
CA MET A 75 -6.00 4.70 8.32
C MET A 75 -6.06 3.91 9.64
N ALA A 76 -6.86 2.85 9.70
CA ALA A 76 -6.98 2.00 10.86
C ALA A 76 -5.67 1.25 11.14
N ARG A 77 -4.96 0.82 10.10
CA ARG A 77 -3.60 0.24 10.22
C ARG A 77 -2.56 1.26 10.69
N SER A 78 -2.78 2.54 10.45
CA SER A 78 -1.97 3.62 11.03
C SER A 78 -2.40 4.01 12.45
N GLY A 79 -3.39 3.32 13.04
CA GLY A 79 -3.86 3.55 14.41
C GLY A 79 -5.02 4.53 14.55
N ALA A 80 -5.53 5.12 13.48
CA ALA A 80 -6.63 6.09 13.59
C ALA A 80 -7.95 5.44 14.09
N ARG A 81 -8.73 6.21 14.85
CA ARG A 81 -10.09 5.87 15.30
C ARG A 81 -11.08 6.15 14.17
N ILE A 82 -11.80 5.12 13.74
CA ILE A 82 -12.68 5.18 12.58
C ILE A 82 -14.15 5.28 13.02
N TYR A 83 -14.87 6.23 12.44
CA TYR A 83 -16.32 6.35 12.55
C TYR A 83 -16.95 6.22 11.15
N LEU A 84 -18.01 5.43 11.04
CA LEU A 84 -18.68 5.11 9.78
C LEU A 84 -20.10 5.70 9.80
N ALA A 85 -20.24 6.93 9.30
CA ALA A 85 -21.53 7.59 9.09
C ALA A 85 -22.07 7.27 7.70
N CYS A 86 -22.29 5.99 7.44
CA CYS A 86 -22.72 5.44 6.16
C CYS A 86 -23.90 4.47 6.35
N PRO A 87 -24.68 4.15 5.32
CA PRO A 87 -25.61 3.02 5.35
C PRO A 87 -24.84 1.70 5.25
N ASN A 88 -25.32 0.67 5.95
CA ASN A 88 -24.86 -0.69 5.75
C ASN A 88 -25.50 -1.25 4.47
N VAL A 89 -24.71 -1.46 3.42
CA VAL A 89 -25.18 -1.95 2.11
C VAL A 89 -24.53 -3.29 1.77
N GLN A 90 -24.99 -3.94 0.71
CA GLN A 90 -24.34 -5.15 0.21
C GLN A 90 -22.95 -4.83 -0.32
N LEU A 91 -21.97 -5.68 -0.02
CA LEU A 91 -20.66 -5.65 -0.67
C LEU A 91 -20.78 -5.96 -2.17
N ILE A 92 -20.08 -5.20 -2.99
CA ILE A 92 -20.06 -5.37 -4.46
C ILE A 92 -18.63 -5.69 -4.89
N GLY A 93 -18.43 -6.87 -5.49
CA GLY A 93 -17.11 -7.29 -5.94
C GLY A 93 -16.24 -7.87 -4.82
N ASN A 94 -14.93 -7.96 -5.07
CA ASN A 94 -14.00 -8.56 -4.12
C ASN A 94 -13.45 -7.52 -3.14
N HIS A 95 -13.70 -7.71 -1.85
CA HIS A 95 -13.24 -6.82 -0.79
C HIS A 95 -12.29 -7.47 0.23
N CYS A 96 -11.66 -8.61 -0.10
CA CYS A 96 -10.65 -9.23 0.76
C CYS A 96 -9.65 -8.17 1.32
N PRO A 97 -9.40 -8.11 2.64
CA PRO A 97 -9.65 -9.14 3.66
C PRO A 97 -11.01 -9.07 4.38
N LEU A 98 -12.00 -8.32 3.87
CA LEU A 98 -13.34 -8.30 4.47
C LEU A 98 -14.01 -9.68 4.41
N VAL A 99 -14.76 -10.03 5.45
CA VAL A 99 -15.53 -11.28 5.57
C VAL A 99 -17.01 -10.93 5.77
N GLY A 100 -17.89 -11.66 5.10
CA GLY A 100 -19.33 -11.39 5.10
C GLY A 100 -19.78 -10.67 3.82
N ASP A 101 -21.04 -10.22 3.82
CA ASP A 101 -21.71 -9.68 2.64
C ASP A 101 -22.27 -8.26 2.85
N ARG A 102 -22.15 -7.74 4.07
CA ARG A 102 -22.57 -6.40 4.50
C ARG A 102 -21.35 -5.50 4.76
N LEU A 103 -21.32 -4.34 4.10
CA LEU A 103 -20.14 -3.47 4.04
C LEU A 103 -19.67 -3.00 5.41
N LEU A 104 -20.56 -2.47 6.25
CA LEU A 104 -20.14 -1.93 7.55
C LEU A 104 -19.78 -3.03 8.53
N ASP A 105 -20.55 -4.10 8.57
CA ASP A 105 -20.28 -5.22 9.49
C ASP A 105 -18.91 -5.83 9.17
N ALA A 106 -18.60 -6.02 7.89
CA ALA A 106 -17.31 -6.56 7.45
C ALA A 106 -16.14 -5.61 7.72
N ILE A 107 -16.33 -4.28 7.62
CA ILE A 107 -15.33 -3.27 8.00
C ILE A 107 -15.08 -3.31 9.51
N ILE A 108 -16.12 -3.36 10.33
CA ILE A 108 -15.99 -3.40 11.80
C ILE A 108 -15.27 -4.69 12.22
N ASP A 109 -15.65 -5.82 11.64
CA ASP A 109 -15.00 -7.12 11.86
C ASP A 109 -13.49 -7.04 11.62
N VAL A 110 -13.06 -6.62 10.43
CA VAL A 110 -11.62 -6.53 10.13
C VAL A 110 -10.90 -5.49 10.98
N CYS A 111 -11.52 -4.34 11.27
CA CYS A 111 -10.92 -3.32 12.13
C CYS A 111 -10.68 -3.81 13.57
N SER A 112 -11.49 -4.74 14.07
CA SER A 112 -11.31 -5.37 15.38
C SER A 112 -10.15 -6.38 15.43
N ASP A 113 -9.65 -6.79 14.26
CA ASP A 113 -8.65 -7.83 14.08
C ASP A 113 -7.44 -7.35 13.27
N ILE A 114 -7.09 -6.07 13.37
CA ILE A 114 -5.82 -5.52 12.86
C ILE A 114 -4.98 -5.03 14.04
N VAL A 115 -4.66 -3.74 14.11
CA VAL A 115 -3.86 -3.16 15.20
C VAL A 115 -4.59 -3.32 16.55
N PRO A 116 -3.93 -3.80 17.62
CA PRO A 116 -4.52 -3.85 18.95
C PRO A 116 -5.07 -2.48 19.37
N SER A 117 -6.22 -2.48 20.04
CA SER A 117 -6.94 -1.26 20.45
C SER A 117 -7.36 -0.33 19.31
N CYS A 118 -7.28 -0.77 18.04
CA CYS A 118 -7.91 -0.07 16.93
C CYS A 118 -9.41 0.05 17.19
N PHE A 119 -9.94 1.25 16.99
CA PHE A 119 -11.35 1.55 17.24
C PHE A 119 -12.06 1.81 15.92
N ALA A 120 -13.14 1.08 15.67
CA ALA A 120 -14.08 1.37 14.60
C ALA A 120 -15.51 1.30 15.15
N ALA A 121 -16.35 2.28 14.80
CA ALA A 121 -17.75 2.31 15.20
C ALA A 121 -18.66 2.90 14.12
N VAL A 122 -19.93 2.48 14.12
CA VAL A 122 -20.97 3.07 13.26
C VAL A 122 -21.49 4.37 13.87
N GLY A 123 -21.74 5.37 13.04
CA GLY A 123 -22.31 6.65 13.44
C GLY A 123 -21.29 7.78 13.47
N TRP A 124 -21.52 8.75 14.36
CA TRP A 124 -20.73 9.98 14.47
C TRP A 124 -19.89 9.97 15.76
N PRO A 125 -18.69 10.57 15.74
CA PRO A 125 -17.96 10.82 16.97
C PRO A 125 -18.70 11.86 17.84
N ALA A 126 -18.54 11.75 19.16
CA ALA A 126 -19.14 12.68 20.11
C ALA A 126 -18.48 14.08 20.11
N LYS A 127 -17.21 14.15 19.68
CA LYS A 127 -16.45 15.39 19.48
C LYS A 127 -16.23 15.61 17.98
N PRO A 128 -15.93 16.84 17.54
CA PRO A 128 -15.50 17.08 16.17
C PRO A 128 -14.35 16.15 15.77
N ALA A 129 -14.42 15.58 14.57
CA ALA A 129 -13.38 14.70 14.06
C ALA A 129 -12.13 15.52 13.66
N ASP A 130 -10.95 14.88 13.64
CA ASP A 130 -9.76 15.50 13.05
C ASP A 130 -9.92 15.59 11.52
N LEU A 131 -10.53 14.57 10.91
CA LEU A 131 -10.78 14.49 9.47
C LEU A 131 -12.18 13.93 9.16
N ALA A 132 -12.94 14.63 8.31
CA ALA A 132 -14.12 14.10 7.66
C ALA A 132 -13.82 13.74 6.19
N VAL A 133 -14.18 12.51 5.80
CA VAL A 133 -13.96 11.99 4.45
C VAL A 133 -15.31 11.70 3.79
N PHE A 134 -15.67 12.51 2.80
CA PHE A 134 -16.92 12.36 2.03
C PHE A 134 -16.69 11.51 0.78
N VAL A 135 -17.59 10.57 0.50
CA VAL A 135 -17.50 9.71 -0.70
C VAL A 135 -18.35 10.28 -1.83
N GLY A 136 -17.71 10.57 -2.98
CA GLY A 136 -18.38 10.97 -4.22
C GLY A 136 -19.26 12.21 -4.04
N THR A 137 -20.55 12.13 -4.37
CA THR A 137 -21.51 13.26 -4.28
C THR A 137 -22.20 13.39 -2.91
N THR A 138 -21.78 12.64 -1.90
CA THR A 138 -22.46 12.64 -0.58
C THR A 138 -22.50 14.04 0.04
N PRO A 139 -23.67 14.58 0.42
CA PRO A 139 -23.76 15.91 1.04
C PRO A 139 -22.91 16.01 2.31
N PRO A 140 -22.20 17.15 2.52
CA PRO A 140 -21.40 17.33 3.72
C PRO A 140 -22.29 17.38 4.96
N LYS A 141 -21.86 16.70 6.04
CA LYS A 141 -22.53 16.67 7.34
C LYS A 141 -21.49 16.54 8.44
N GLY A 142 -21.81 17.05 9.63
CA GLY A 142 -20.96 16.97 10.82
C GLY A 142 -19.92 18.08 10.90
N CYS A 143 -19.07 18.00 11.92
CA CYS A 143 -18.01 18.96 12.19
C CYS A 143 -16.66 18.22 12.24
N ALA A 144 -15.66 18.74 11.54
CA ALA A 144 -14.29 18.24 11.56
C ALA A 144 -13.29 19.38 11.34
N SER A 145 -12.07 19.24 11.84
CA SER A 145 -10.98 20.20 11.61
C SER A 145 -10.55 20.28 10.15
N GLN A 146 -10.62 19.15 9.44
CA GLN A 146 -10.38 19.06 8.00
C GLN A 146 -11.50 18.25 7.35
N ALA A 147 -11.88 18.62 6.13
CA ALA A 147 -12.91 17.95 5.36
C ALA A 147 -12.43 17.77 3.92
N ILE A 148 -12.34 16.51 3.48
CA ILE A 148 -11.95 16.13 2.11
C ILE A 148 -13.01 15.23 1.49
N ARG A 149 -13.00 15.16 0.17
CA ARG A 149 -13.95 14.38 -0.61
C ARG A 149 -13.22 13.53 -1.63
N LEU A 150 -13.53 12.24 -1.65
CA LEU A 150 -12.96 11.26 -2.56
C LEU A 150 -13.67 11.30 -3.92
N GLY A 151 -12.88 11.36 -4.98
CA GLY A 151 -13.32 11.23 -6.36
C GLY A 151 -12.28 10.47 -7.19
N GLY A 152 -12.64 10.12 -8.43
CA GLY A 152 -11.72 9.43 -9.31
C GLY A 152 -12.35 8.94 -10.60
N SER A 153 -11.48 8.48 -11.48
CA SER A 153 -11.79 7.83 -12.76
C SER A 153 -11.12 6.45 -12.82
N ILE A 154 -10.87 5.93 -14.02
CA ILE A 154 -10.25 4.61 -14.22
C ILE A 154 -8.86 4.55 -13.58
N TRP A 155 -8.02 5.54 -13.86
CA TRP A 155 -6.60 5.60 -13.49
C TRP A 155 -6.23 6.81 -12.65
N VAL A 156 -7.18 7.72 -12.42
CA VAL A 156 -6.99 8.96 -11.64
C VAL A 156 -7.78 8.87 -10.36
N GLY A 157 -7.19 9.23 -9.24
CA GLY A 157 -7.92 9.48 -8.00
C GLY A 157 -7.62 10.87 -7.48
N SER A 158 -8.55 11.43 -6.73
CA SER A 158 -8.43 12.77 -6.18
C SER A 158 -9.05 12.88 -4.80
N ILE A 159 -8.55 13.86 -4.07
CA ILE A 159 -9.24 14.49 -2.94
C ILE A 159 -9.59 15.92 -3.36
N THR A 160 -10.78 16.38 -2.99
CA THR A 160 -11.21 17.77 -3.18
C THR A 160 -11.78 18.31 -1.86
N PRO A 161 -11.95 19.64 -1.70
CA PRO A 161 -12.51 20.20 -0.46
C PRO A 161 -13.90 19.62 -0.15
N GLY A 162 -14.14 19.23 1.12
CA GLY A 162 -15.39 18.56 1.52
C GLY A 162 -16.67 19.35 1.23
N ALA A 163 -16.58 20.69 1.25
CA ALA A 163 -17.69 21.59 0.90
C ALA A 163 -18.01 21.67 -0.60
N GLY A 164 -17.16 21.10 -1.47
CA GLY A 164 -17.38 21.06 -2.91
C GLY A 164 -18.50 20.11 -3.33
N SER A 165 -18.98 20.26 -4.58
CA SER A 165 -20.10 19.50 -5.17
C SER A 165 -19.82 18.01 -5.38
N GLY A 166 -18.56 17.59 -5.32
CA GLY A 166 -18.15 16.21 -5.54
C GLY A 166 -18.28 15.71 -6.95
N GLN A 167 -17.94 14.44 -7.14
CA GLN A 167 -17.99 13.76 -8.42
C GLN A 167 -18.75 12.46 -8.27
N VAL A 168 -19.57 12.14 -9.28
CA VAL A 168 -20.21 10.83 -9.38
C VAL A 168 -19.13 9.82 -9.73
N TRP A 169 -19.05 8.74 -8.96
CA TRP A 169 -18.15 7.63 -9.29
C TRP A 169 -18.54 7.04 -10.63
N PRO A 170 -17.60 6.89 -11.58
CA PRO A 170 -17.93 6.39 -12.89
C PRO A 170 -18.46 4.96 -12.79
N SER A 171 -19.30 4.58 -13.75
CA SER A 171 -19.79 3.20 -13.87
C SER A 171 -18.69 2.22 -14.27
N CYS A 172 -17.53 2.71 -14.75
CA CYS A 172 -16.39 1.88 -15.08
C CYS A 172 -15.76 1.32 -13.80
N ARG A 173 -15.75 -0.02 -13.70
CA ARG A 173 -15.41 -0.76 -12.49
C ARG A 173 -13.90 -0.93 -12.27
N SER A 174 -13.08 0.08 -12.61
CA SER A 174 -11.65 0.03 -12.33
C SER A 174 -11.40 0.34 -10.85
N PRO A 175 -10.53 -0.43 -10.15
CA PRO A 175 -10.22 -0.14 -8.76
C PRO A 175 -9.19 0.98 -8.62
N PHE A 176 -8.40 1.26 -9.65
CA PHE A 176 -7.18 2.05 -9.52
C PHE A 176 -7.42 3.49 -9.07
N GLY A 177 -8.31 4.24 -9.71
CA GLY A 177 -8.60 5.62 -9.28
C GLY A 177 -9.18 5.70 -7.86
N ALA A 178 -10.01 4.74 -7.47
CA ALA A 178 -10.53 4.64 -6.11
C ALA A 178 -9.41 4.38 -5.07
N LEU A 179 -8.45 3.53 -5.41
CA LEU A 179 -7.29 3.23 -4.56
C LEU A 179 -6.29 4.38 -4.48
N VAL A 180 -6.18 5.19 -5.54
CA VAL A 180 -5.43 6.46 -5.51
C VAL A 180 -6.07 7.43 -4.52
N ALA A 181 -7.39 7.65 -4.61
CA ALA A 181 -8.11 8.52 -3.68
C ALA A 181 -7.96 8.06 -2.22
N ALA A 182 -7.98 6.74 -1.99
CA ALA A 182 -7.75 6.16 -0.68
C ALA A 182 -6.33 6.43 -0.14
N GLY A 183 -5.31 6.31 -0.99
CA GLY A 183 -3.94 6.65 -0.62
C GLY A 183 -3.79 8.13 -0.23
N LEU A 184 -4.42 9.04 -0.97
CA LEU A 184 -4.42 10.47 -0.68
C LEU A 184 -5.09 10.78 0.67
N ALA A 185 -6.26 10.20 0.91
CA ALA A 185 -6.98 10.39 2.17
C ALA A 185 -6.20 9.84 3.37
N ALA A 186 -5.60 8.64 3.23
CA ALA A 186 -4.79 8.03 4.27
C ALA A 186 -3.58 8.88 4.65
N THR A 187 -2.95 9.54 3.66
CA THR A 187 -1.90 10.54 3.94
C THR A 187 -2.45 11.69 4.80
N GLU A 188 -3.60 12.28 4.47
CA GLU A 188 -4.17 13.38 5.26
C GLU A 188 -4.48 12.97 6.70
N ALA A 189 -5.00 11.76 6.92
CA ALA A 189 -5.24 11.23 8.26
C ALA A 189 -3.94 11.10 9.06
N PHE A 190 -2.86 10.59 8.43
CA PHE A 190 -1.55 10.53 9.07
C PHE A 190 -1.00 11.93 9.39
N LYS A 191 -1.11 12.89 8.47
CA LYS A 191 -0.70 14.28 8.71
C LYS A 191 -1.48 14.91 9.86
N ALA A 192 -2.77 14.60 10.00
CA ALA A 192 -3.57 15.05 11.14
C ALA A 192 -3.00 14.54 12.48
N SER A 193 -2.56 13.28 12.56
CA SER A 193 -1.85 12.76 13.73
C SER A 193 -0.53 13.49 13.97
N MET A 194 0.28 13.71 12.93
CA MET A 194 1.56 14.41 13.06
C MET A 194 1.38 15.84 13.58
N ARG A 195 0.37 16.58 13.13
CA ARG A 195 0.13 17.97 13.58
C ARG A 195 -0.09 18.09 15.09
N LYS A 196 -0.56 17.03 15.77
CA LYS A 196 -0.69 17.01 17.25
C LYS A 196 0.67 17.10 17.95
N LEU A 197 1.74 16.69 17.26
CA LEU A 197 3.12 16.66 17.76
C LEU A 197 3.93 17.90 17.32
N ALA A 198 3.30 18.93 16.75
CA ALA A 198 4.03 20.09 16.19
C ALA A 198 4.98 20.79 17.20
N HIS A 199 4.64 20.79 18.49
CA HIS A 199 5.46 21.38 19.55
C HIS A 199 6.73 20.57 19.88
N HIS A 200 6.77 19.31 19.45
CA HIS A 200 7.91 18.40 19.53
C HIS A 200 8.77 18.38 18.27
N ALA A 201 8.44 19.17 17.25
CA ALA A 201 9.21 19.18 16.00
C ALA A 201 10.65 19.66 16.21
N THR A 202 11.61 18.97 15.59
CA THR A 202 13.03 19.40 15.57
C THR A 202 13.23 20.64 14.72
N HIS A 203 12.50 20.72 13.60
CA HIS A 203 12.50 21.86 12.69
C HIS A 203 11.05 22.33 12.44
N PRO A 204 10.51 23.24 13.28
CA PRO A 204 9.09 23.61 13.25
C PRO A 204 8.59 24.12 11.89
N GLN A 205 9.40 24.87 11.14
CA GLN A 205 9.00 25.40 9.83
C GLN A 205 8.85 24.28 8.79
N ILE A 206 9.85 23.39 8.69
CA ILE A 206 9.83 22.24 7.77
C ILE A 206 8.68 21.30 8.15
N PHE A 207 8.49 21.06 9.45
CA PHE A 207 7.41 20.24 9.97
C PHE A 207 6.04 20.81 9.57
N ALA A 208 5.82 22.11 9.78
CA ALA A 208 4.58 22.77 9.45
C ALA A 208 4.29 22.71 7.95
N GLU A 209 5.29 22.88 7.10
CA GLU A 209 5.15 22.80 5.64
C GLU A 209 4.83 21.37 5.17
N LEU A 210 5.56 20.38 5.69
CA LEU A 210 5.47 19.00 5.23
C LEU A 210 4.16 18.34 5.68
N PHE A 211 3.71 18.63 6.91
CA PHE A 211 2.50 18.05 7.50
C PHE A 211 1.27 18.98 7.40
N ALA A 212 1.37 20.06 6.62
CA ALA A 212 0.23 20.91 6.27
C ALA A 212 -0.91 20.10 5.64
N ALA A 213 -2.14 20.47 5.96
CA ALA A 213 -3.32 19.86 5.35
C ALA A 213 -3.38 20.17 3.85
N VAL A 214 -3.69 19.15 3.04
CA VAL A 214 -3.99 19.33 1.61
C VAL A 214 -5.45 18.96 1.40
N SER A 215 -6.21 19.89 0.82
CA SER A 215 -7.64 19.72 0.57
C SER A 215 -7.96 19.41 -0.89
N ASP A 216 -7.03 19.68 -1.81
CA ASP A 216 -7.19 19.42 -3.23
C ASP A 216 -5.90 18.81 -3.80
N ALA A 217 -6.01 17.60 -4.34
CA ALA A 217 -4.92 16.93 -5.03
C ALA A 217 -5.48 15.82 -5.94
N SER A 218 -4.76 15.54 -7.03
CA SER A 218 -5.06 14.41 -7.89
C SER A 218 -3.79 13.74 -8.35
N VAL A 219 -3.85 12.41 -8.52
CA VAL A 219 -2.72 11.61 -9.02
C VAL A 219 -3.23 10.71 -10.14
N SER A 220 -2.49 10.66 -11.24
CA SER A 220 -2.79 9.80 -12.38
C SER A 220 -1.79 8.66 -12.49
N LEU A 221 -2.26 7.42 -12.47
CA LEU A 221 -1.42 6.21 -12.65
C LEU A 221 -1.13 5.90 -14.12
N ALA A 222 -1.84 6.55 -15.04
CA ALA A 222 -1.70 6.33 -16.46
C ALA A 222 -2.03 7.60 -17.27
N PRO A 223 -1.48 7.77 -18.49
CA PRO A 223 -1.88 8.83 -19.39
C PRO A 223 -3.38 8.74 -19.78
N PRO A 224 -4.01 9.87 -20.15
CA PRO A 224 -5.36 9.86 -20.73
C PRO A 224 -5.45 8.91 -21.92
N GLY A 225 -6.58 8.21 -22.06
CA GLY A 225 -6.81 7.23 -23.13
C GLY A 225 -6.21 5.85 -22.87
N THR A 226 -5.50 5.63 -21.75
CA THR A 226 -5.05 4.29 -21.34
C THR A 226 -6.27 3.35 -21.21
N PRO A 227 -6.24 2.14 -21.80
CA PRO A 227 -7.33 1.16 -21.69
C PRO A 227 -7.67 0.80 -20.24
N LEU A 228 -8.83 0.18 -20.03
CA LEU A 228 -9.17 -0.43 -18.74
C LEU A 228 -8.12 -1.50 -18.36
N PRO A 229 -7.89 -1.72 -17.04
CA PRO A 229 -7.03 -2.81 -16.60
C PRO A 229 -7.55 -4.16 -17.13
N PRO A 230 -6.66 -5.07 -17.57
CA PRO A 230 -7.07 -6.33 -18.16
C PRO A 230 -7.60 -7.28 -17.09
N SER A 231 -8.64 -8.04 -17.42
CA SER A 231 -9.17 -9.09 -16.53
C SER A 231 -8.34 -10.38 -16.55
N ASN A 232 -7.37 -10.53 -17.47
CA ASN A 232 -6.44 -11.66 -17.47
C ASN A 232 -5.03 -11.17 -17.19
N LEU A 233 -4.49 -11.56 -16.04
CA LEU A 233 -3.15 -11.22 -15.58
C LEU A 233 -2.09 -12.24 -16.03
N GLY A 234 -2.50 -13.36 -16.62
CA GLY A 234 -1.59 -14.41 -17.05
C GLY A 234 -0.90 -15.12 -15.88
N GLN A 235 0.37 -15.46 -16.07
CA GLN A 235 1.23 -16.05 -15.04
C GLN A 235 2.19 -14.99 -14.49
N PHE A 236 2.33 -14.93 -13.17
CA PHE A 236 3.26 -14.02 -12.53
C PHE A 236 3.87 -14.60 -11.24
N ASP A 237 5.07 -14.17 -10.87
CA ASP A 237 5.67 -14.51 -9.58
C ASP A 237 5.81 -13.25 -8.72
N PHE A 238 5.55 -13.38 -7.42
CA PHE A 238 5.95 -12.42 -6.41
C PHE A 238 7.20 -12.93 -5.69
N VAL A 239 8.25 -12.10 -5.63
CA VAL A 239 9.38 -12.30 -4.72
C VAL A 239 9.22 -11.32 -3.58
N SER A 240 8.90 -11.82 -2.38
CA SER A 240 8.29 -11.16 -1.21
C SER A 240 6.76 -11.31 -1.14
N GLY A 241 6.28 -11.67 0.04
CA GLY A 241 4.88 -11.58 0.49
C GLY A 241 4.63 -10.37 1.41
N GLY A 242 5.55 -9.40 1.37
CA GLY A 242 5.53 -8.19 2.18
C GLY A 242 4.54 -7.12 1.72
N ALA A 243 4.62 -5.95 2.35
CA ALA A 243 3.62 -4.88 2.24
C ALA A 243 3.35 -4.44 0.79
N ILE A 244 4.40 -4.21 0.01
CA ILE A 244 4.31 -3.76 -1.39
C ILE A 244 3.63 -4.81 -2.26
N SER A 245 4.04 -6.08 -2.14
CA SER A 245 3.43 -7.20 -2.87
C SER A 245 1.96 -7.36 -2.50
N GLN A 246 1.63 -7.26 -1.20
CA GLN A 246 0.24 -7.31 -0.77
C GLN A 246 -0.57 -6.13 -1.30
N SER A 247 -0.05 -4.90 -1.31
CA SER A 247 -0.74 -3.75 -1.87
C SER A 247 -0.94 -3.86 -3.38
N ALA A 248 0.04 -4.40 -4.13
CA ALA A 248 -0.10 -4.67 -5.55
C ALA A 248 -1.19 -5.73 -5.80
N LEU A 249 -1.14 -6.84 -5.05
CA LEU A 249 -2.15 -7.90 -5.12
C LEU A 249 -3.54 -7.41 -4.69
N TYR A 250 -3.63 -6.53 -3.70
CA TYR A 250 -4.85 -5.89 -3.23
C TYR A 250 -5.52 -5.05 -4.34
N ALA A 251 -4.73 -4.33 -5.13
CA ALA A 251 -5.22 -3.61 -6.29
C ALA A 251 -5.66 -4.55 -7.42
N MET A 252 -4.86 -5.58 -7.71
CA MET A 252 -5.15 -6.54 -8.78
C MET A 252 -6.38 -7.42 -8.50
N SER A 253 -6.55 -7.89 -7.27
CA SER A 253 -7.65 -8.78 -6.87
C SER A 253 -9.03 -8.13 -6.95
N ARG A 254 -9.05 -6.80 -7.13
CA ARG A 254 -10.22 -5.94 -7.25
C ARG A 254 -10.57 -5.60 -8.69
N ILE A 255 -9.77 -6.04 -9.66
CA ILE A 255 -10.12 -5.90 -11.07
C ILE A 255 -11.34 -6.81 -11.35
N PRO A 256 -12.40 -6.30 -12.00
CA PRO A 256 -13.59 -7.08 -12.29
C PRO A 256 -13.26 -8.31 -13.13
N HIS A 257 -13.80 -9.46 -12.70
CA HIS A 257 -13.60 -10.75 -13.37
C HIS A 257 -12.11 -11.11 -13.55
N VAL A 258 -11.24 -10.61 -12.67
CA VAL A 258 -9.81 -10.88 -12.73
C VAL A 258 -9.52 -12.37 -12.68
N ARG A 259 -8.58 -12.80 -13.52
CA ARG A 259 -8.05 -14.16 -13.60
C ARG A 259 -6.53 -14.07 -13.67
N GLY A 260 -5.85 -14.96 -12.97
CA GLY A 260 -4.40 -15.05 -13.01
C GLY A 260 -3.92 -16.21 -12.17
N VAL A 261 -2.72 -16.69 -12.46
CA VAL A 261 -2.07 -17.71 -11.64
C VAL A 261 -0.72 -17.19 -11.25
N GLY A 262 -0.43 -17.17 -9.95
CA GLY A 262 0.87 -16.75 -9.48
C GLY A 262 1.48 -17.63 -8.41
N ARG A 263 2.71 -17.29 -8.06
CA ARG A 263 3.44 -17.90 -6.94
C ARG A 263 3.97 -16.80 -6.05
N VAL A 264 3.96 -17.01 -4.74
CA VAL A 264 4.57 -16.09 -3.76
C VAL A 264 5.77 -16.79 -3.14
N ILE A 265 6.95 -16.21 -3.33
CA ILE A 265 8.23 -16.67 -2.79
C ILE A 265 8.57 -15.81 -1.57
N GLU A 266 8.37 -16.36 -0.38
CA GLU A 266 8.45 -15.63 0.88
C GLU A 266 8.75 -16.59 2.04
N PRO A 267 9.90 -16.47 2.72
CA PRO A 267 10.27 -17.35 3.82
C PRO A 267 9.60 -17.03 5.16
N GLU A 268 9.16 -15.79 5.37
CA GLU A 268 8.84 -15.30 6.71
C GLU A 268 7.41 -15.61 7.15
N ARG A 269 7.19 -15.48 8.46
CA ARG A 269 5.87 -15.55 9.10
C ARG A 269 5.32 -14.15 9.33
N ASN A 270 4.00 -14.03 9.41
CA ASN A 270 3.35 -12.79 9.78
C ASN A 270 3.71 -12.40 11.22
N GLU A 271 4.21 -11.18 11.39
CA GLU A 271 4.58 -10.64 12.70
C GLU A 271 3.70 -9.46 13.10
N LEU A 272 3.66 -9.16 14.40
CA LEU A 272 2.85 -8.07 14.96
C LEU A 272 3.16 -6.73 14.29
N THR A 273 4.44 -6.46 14.04
CA THR A 273 4.94 -5.25 13.37
C THR A 273 4.44 -5.12 11.93
N ASN A 274 3.91 -6.18 11.30
CA ASN A 274 3.42 -6.17 9.93
C ASN A 274 1.99 -5.60 9.83
N LEU A 275 1.24 -5.59 10.93
CA LEU A 275 -0.16 -5.15 10.98
C LEU A 275 -0.35 -3.72 10.50
N ASN A 276 0.65 -2.85 10.71
CA ASN A 276 0.56 -1.45 10.34
C ASN A 276 0.53 -1.18 8.83
N ARG A 277 0.82 -2.18 7.96
CA ARG A 277 0.98 -1.92 6.52
C ARG A 277 0.61 -3.05 5.56
N TYR A 278 0.43 -4.29 6.03
CA TYR A 278 0.11 -5.42 5.15
C TYR A 278 -1.38 -5.42 4.81
N ALA A 279 -1.74 -5.17 3.55
CA ALA A 279 -3.12 -4.91 3.14
C ALA A 279 -4.13 -6.00 3.56
N PHE A 280 -3.73 -7.26 3.53
CA PHE A 280 -4.60 -8.40 3.86
C PHE A 280 -4.46 -8.91 5.29
N LEU A 281 -3.35 -8.59 5.97
CA LEU A 281 -3.01 -9.23 7.23
C LEU A 281 -4.00 -8.88 8.34
N ARG A 282 -4.56 -9.92 8.97
CA ARG A 282 -5.32 -9.84 10.21
C ARG A 282 -4.46 -10.35 11.38
N ARG A 283 -4.73 -9.87 12.59
CA ARG A 283 -4.03 -10.25 13.82
C ARG A 283 -4.27 -11.71 14.18
N SER A 284 -5.45 -12.26 13.87
CA SER A 284 -5.72 -13.70 13.95
C SER A 284 -4.81 -14.59 13.07
N ARG A 285 -4.01 -13.99 12.17
CA ARG A 285 -3.10 -14.68 11.24
C ARG A 285 -1.63 -14.47 11.58
N LEU A 286 -1.32 -13.91 12.75
CA LEU A 286 0.06 -13.83 13.25
C LEU A 286 0.66 -15.23 13.40
N GLY A 287 1.94 -15.36 13.11
CA GLY A 287 2.67 -16.62 13.14
C GLY A 287 2.43 -17.53 11.91
N VAL A 288 1.44 -17.27 11.06
CA VAL A 288 1.25 -18.04 9.80
C VAL A 288 2.35 -17.65 8.80
N LEU A 289 2.83 -18.61 7.99
CA LEU A 289 3.77 -18.31 6.89
C LEU A 289 3.11 -17.36 5.90
N LYS A 290 3.76 -16.22 5.60
CA LYS A 290 3.19 -15.15 4.76
C LYS A 290 2.75 -15.67 3.38
N ALA A 291 3.57 -16.52 2.76
CA ALA A 291 3.23 -17.13 1.46
C ALA A 291 1.96 -17.98 1.53
N GLU A 292 1.83 -18.82 2.56
CA GLU A 292 0.67 -19.70 2.75
C GLU A 292 -0.58 -18.90 3.13
N ASP A 293 -0.41 -17.85 3.93
CA ASP A 293 -1.50 -16.96 4.29
C ASP A 293 -2.11 -16.31 3.06
N LEU A 294 -1.28 -15.77 2.16
CA LEU A 294 -1.72 -15.16 0.90
C LEU A 294 -2.44 -16.15 -0.02
N VAL A 295 -2.01 -17.42 -0.05
CA VAL A 295 -2.68 -18.48 -0.82
C VAL A 295 -4.08 -18.79 -0.30
N SER A 296 -4.31 -18.61 1.01
CA SER A 296 -5.61 -18.89 1.63
C SER A 296 -6.68 -17.83 1.38
N LEU A 297 -6.31 -16.68 0.82
CA LEU A 297 -7.20 -15.54 0.66
C LEU A 297 -8.14 -15.68 -0.55
N PRO A 298 -9.41 -15.21 -0.46
CA PRO A 298 -10.31 -15.12 -1.60
C PRO A 298 -9.93 -13.94 -2.51
N LEU A 299 -8.98 -14.15 -3.42
CA LEU A 299 -8.42 -13.12 -4.29
C LEU A 299 -9.18 -12.95 -5.63
N GLY A 300 -10.50 -13.18 -5.61
CA GLY A 300 -11.31 -13.23 -6.82
C GLY A 300 -10.94 -14.45 -7.67
N GLY A 301 -10.61 -14.26 -8.96
CA GLY A 301 -10.15 -15.33 -9.84
C GLY A 301 -8.61 -15.48 -9.91
N ILE A 302 -7.87 -14.84 -8.99
CA ILE A 302 -6.42 -15.03 -8.87
C ILE A 302 -6.14 -16.25 -8.00
N GLY A 303 -5.46 -17.26 -8.56
CA GLY A 303 -4.95 -18.41 -7.81
C GLY A 303 -3.47 -18.23 -7.49
N LEU A 304 -3.06 -18.48 -6.23
CA LEU A 304 -1.66 -18.40 -5.81
C LEU A 304 -1.13 -19.77 -5.38
N ARG A 305 0.19 -19.95 -5.51
CA ARG A 305 0.96 -21.05 -4.91
C ARG A 305 2.01 -20.50 -3.95
N ALA A 306 2.22 -21.18 -2.83
CA ALA A 306 3.23 -20.77 -1.86
C ALA A 306 4.59 -21.41 -2.18
N ALA A 307 5.64 -20.62 -2.03
CA ALA A 307 7.02 -21.08 -1.95
C ALA A 307 7.65 -20.48 -0.69
N ALA A 308 7.52 -21.19 0.43
CA ALA A 308 7.97 -20.74 1.76
C ALA A 308 9.50 -20.80 1.91
N CYS A 309 10.23 -20.01 1.12
CA CYS A 309 11.68 -19.91 1.15
C CYS A 309 12.16 -18.56 0.62
N ARG A 310 13.37 -18.17 1.04
CA ARG A 310 14.08 -17.01 0.48
C ARG A 310 14.44 -17.32 -0.97
N TYR A 311 14.47 -16.30 -1.83
CA TYR A 311 15.09 -16.40 -3.15
C TYR A 311 16.57 -15.98 -3.03
N ASP A 312 17.46 -16.94 -3.21
CA ASP A 312 18.91 -16.84 -3.09
C ASP A 312 19.57 -17.97 -3.92
N ASP A 313 20.91 -18.02 -3.94
CA ASP A 313 21.65 -19.01 -4.74
C ASP A 313 21.33 -20.47 -4.33
N ALA A 314 21.03 -20.72 -3.07
CA ALA A 314 20.73 -22.06 -2.56
C ALA A 314 19.34 -22.56 -3.00
N SER A 315 18.37 -21.65 -3.12
CA SER A 315 16.98 -21.97 -3.46
C SER A 315 16.66 -21.80 -4.96
N LYS A 316 17.47 -21.01 -5.68
CA LYS A 316 17.26 -20.61 -7.07
C LYS A 316 16.91 -21.77 -8.00
N GLN A 317 17.66 -22.87 -7.98
CA GLN A 317 17.42 -24.01 -8.88
C GLN A 317 16.02 -24.63 -8.72
N ARG A 318 15.46 -24.63 -7.51
CA ARG A 318 14.12 -25.16 -7.22
C ARG A 318 13.01 -24.19 -7.61
N LEU A 319 13.30 -22.89 -7.61
CA LEU A 319 12.34 -21.83 -7.87
C LEU A 319 12.24 -21.49 -9.36
N LEU A 320 13.25 -21.84 -10.16
CA LEU A 320 13.25 -21.61 -11.60
C LEU A 320 12.48 -22.69 -12.39
N PRO A 321 11.96 -22.36 -13.59
CA PRO A 321 11.92 -21.01 -14.16
C PRO A 321 10.94 -20.09 -13.44
N PHE A 322 11.18 -18.77 -13.53
CA PHE A 322 10.16 -17.79 -13.14
C PHE A 322 9.04 -17.71 -14.18
N ALA A 323 7.89 -17.23 -13.76
CA ALA A 323 6.84 -16.77 -14.68
C ALA A 323 7.36 -15.61 -15.57
N PRO A 324 6.72 -15.35 -16.73
CA PRO A 324 7.14 -14.27 -17.64
C PRO A 324 7.17 -12.89 -16.98
N SER A 325 6.28 -12.64 -16.02
CA SER A 325 6.22 -11.41 -15.24
C SER A 325 6.58 -11.67 -13.79
N VAL A 326 7.56 -10.94 -13.27
CA VAL A 326 7.97 -11.04 -11.86
C VAL A 326 7.78 -9.70 -11.19
N LEU A 327 7.12 -9.69 -10.03
CA LEU A 327 6.88 -8.54 -9.19
C LEU A 327 7.72 -8.69 -7.92
N VAL A 328 8.52 -7.68 -7.62
CA VAL A 328 9.47 -7.71 -6.51
C VAL A 328 9.14 -6.59 -5.52
N GLY A 329 8.93 -6.98 -4.26
CA GLY A 329 8.67 -6.07 -3.14
C GLY A 329 9.59 -6.35 -1.95
N VAL A 330 10.83 -6.80 -2.21
CA VAL A 330 11.84 -7.03 -1.17
C VAL A 330 12.59 -5.73 -0.85
N ASP A 331 12.90 -5.56 0.43
CA ASP A 331 13.78 -4.47 0.88
C ASP A 331 15.25 -4.75 0.57
N HIS A 332 15.63 -6.03 0.48
CA HIS A 332 16.99 -6.46 0.19
C HIS A 332 17.37 -6.23 -1.29
N ILE A 333 18.14 -5.17 -1.55
CA ILE A 333 18.55 -4.75 -2.90
C ILE A 333 19.27 -5.88 -3.68
N PRO A 334 20.21 -6.66 -3.09
CA PRO A 334 20.87 -7.74 -3.81
C PRO A 334 19.91 -8.83 -4.33
N THR A 335 18.79 -9.07 -3.64
CA THR A 335 17.75 -9.98 -4.15
C THR A 335 17.09 -9.41 -5.41
N ARG A 336 16.90 -8.09 -5.52
CA ARG A 336 16.38 -7.44 -6.74
C ARG A 336 17.33 -7.69 -7.93
N TRP A 337 18.64 -7.58 -7.69
CA TRP A 337 19.66 -7.88 -8.70
C TRP A 337 19.66 -9.37 -9.09
N ALA A 338 19.55 -10.27 -8.12
CA ALA A 338 19.50 -11.70 -8.38
C ALA A 338 18.29 -12.08 -9.26
N VAL A 339 17.10 -11.54 -8.99
CA VAL A 339 15.91 -11.76 -9.83
C VAL A 339 16.12 -11.19 -11.24
N GLN A 340 16.71 -10.00 -11.35
CA GLN A 340 17.00 -9.37 -12.64
C GLN A 340 17.96 -10.20 -13.51
N ARG A 341 18.93 -10.91 -12.92
CA ARG A 341 19.87 -11.79 -13.64
C ARG A 341 19.19 -12.99 -14.27
N GLU A 342 18.02 -13.40 -13.79
CA GLU A 342 17.21 -14.44 -14.42
C GLU A 342 16.45 -13.97 -15.67
N GLN A 343 16.53 -12.68 -15.98
CA GLN A 343 15.98 -12.06 -17.18
C GLN A 343 14.51 -12.42 -17.46
N PRO A 344 13.58 -12.22 -16.50
CA PRO A 344 12.15 -12.37 -16.80
C PRO A 344 11.76 -11.41 -17.93
N SER A 345 10.72 -11.76 -18.69
CA SER A 345 10.25 -10.93 -19.81
C SER A 345 9.83 -9.54 -19.35
N TRP A 346 9.28 -9.45 -18.13
CA TRP A 346 8.98 -8.21 -17.44
C TRP A 346 9.27 -8.35 -15.95
N LEU A 347 10.03 -7.40 -15.39
CA LEU A 347 10.33 -7.30 -13.97
C LEU A 347 9.76 -5.98 -13.44
N GLY A 348 8.83 -6.03 -12.51
CA GLY A 348 8.39 -4.88 -11.73
C GLY A 348 9.06 -4.85 -10.36
N VAL A 349 9.52 -3.70 -9.91
CA VAL A 349 10.12 -3.50 -8.58
C VAL A 349 9.37 -2.39 -7.87
N GLY A 350 8.88 -2.65 -6.67
CA GLY A 350 8.42 -1.62 -5.75
C GLY A 350 9.38 -1.48 -4.58
N ALA A 351 9.59 -0.26 -4.12
CA ALA A 351 10.44 0.06 -2.98
C ALA A 351 9.90 1.25 -2.19
N THR A 352 10.32 1.38 -0.94
CA THR A 352 9.99 2.52 -0.09
C THR A 352 11.25 3.01 0.63
N SER A 353 11.32 4.31 0.90
CA SER A 353 12.32 4.89 1.80
C SER A 353 11.68 6.07 2.52
N HIS A 354 11.63 6.02 3.85
CA HIS A 354 10.93 7.01 4.66
C HIS A 354 9.47 7.20 4.17
N TYR A 355 9.07 8.43 3.86
CA TYR A 355 7.77 8.79 3.29
C TYR A 355 7.71 8.68 1.75
N MET A 356 8.80 8.26 1.12
CA MET A 356 8.90 8.11 -0.33
C MET A 356 8.55 6.69 -0.76
N SER A 357 7.84 6.60 -1.89
CA SER A 357 7.58 5.33 -2.57
C SER A 357 8.17 5.37 -3.97
N VAL A 358 8.66 4.22 -4.43
CA VAL A 358 9.20 4.03 -5.78
C VAL A 358 8.55 2.80 -6.40
N ALA A 359 8.19 2.90 -7.67
CA ALA A 359 7.88 1.73 -8.49
C ALA A 359 8.60 1.85 -9.83
N SER A 360 9.09 0.75 -10.36
CA SER A 360 9.73 0.70 -11.67
C SER A 360 9.45 -0.60 -12.38
N TYR A 361 9.71 -0.61 -13.68
CA TYR A 361 9.75 -1.84 -14.45
C TYR A 361 10.99 -1.95 -15.33
N HIS A 362 11.34 -3.19 -15.66
CA HIS A 362 12.55 -3.53 -16.39
C HIS A 362 12.26 -4.65 -17.39
N THR A 363 12.82 -4.52 -18.58
CA THR A 363 12.85 -5.53 -19.64
C THR A 363 14.28 -5.61 -20.17
N GLN A 364 14.57 -6.60 -21.01
CA GLN A 364 15.92 -6.76 -21.59
C GLN A 364 16.41 -5.51 -22.36
N SER A 365 15.51 -4.73 -22.96
CA SER A 365 15.86 -3.53 -23.74
C SER A 365 16.04 -2.27 -22.90
N LEU A 366 15.65 -2.26 -21.63
CA LEU A 366 15.69 -1.09 -20.76
C LEU A 366 16.84 -1.18 -19.75
N ALA A 367 17.12 -0.07 -19.05
CA ALA A 367 18.04 -0.10 -17.92
C ALA A 367 17.49 -1.04 -16.83
N CYS A 368 18.34 -1.80 -16.18
CA CYS A 368 17.91 -2.86 -15.27
C CYS A 368 17.67 -2.35 -13.83
N ALA A 369 17.17 -3.21 -12.95
CA ALA A 369 16.99 -2.86 -11.53
C ALA A 369 18.30 -2.44 -10.84
N GLY A 370 19.45 -2.99 -11.26
CA GLY A 370 20.77 -2.57 -10.76
C GLY A 370 21.20 -1.19 -11.23
N CYS A 371 20.69 -0.68 -12.36
CA CYS A 371 20.92 0.71 -12.76
C CYS A 371 20.16 1.69 -11.86
N LEU A 372 18.96 1.31 -11.40
CA LEU A 372 18.16 2.12 -10.48
C LEU A 372 18.69 2.05 -9.05
N HIS A 373 19.12 0.88 -8.61
CA HIS A 373 19.67 0.60 -7.29
C HIS A 373 21.11 0.07 -7.43
N PRO A 374 22.10 0.93 -7.70
CA PRO A 374 23.47 0.49 -7.99
C PRO A 374 24.27 0.07 -6.75
N LYS A 375 23.77 0.38 -5.55
CA LYS A 375 24.43 0.11 -4.28
C LYS A 375 23.49 -0.67 -3.37
N ASP A 376 24.08 -1.50 -2.54
CA ASP A 376 23.39 -2.14 -1.42
C ASP A 376 23.28 -1.15 -0.25
N ASP A 377 22.20 -1.26 0.52
CA ASP A 377 22.00 -0.50 1.74
C ASP A 377 22.42 -1.40 2.91
N HIS A 378 23.66 -1.26 3.37
CA HIS A 378 24.19 -2.04 4.47
C HIS A 378 23.53 -1.60 5.80
N GLY A 379 22.45 -2.28 6.19
CA GLY A 379 21.82 -2.04 7.48
C GLY A 379 20.73 -3.07 7.78
N ASP A 380 20.90 -3.80 8.88
CA ASP A 380 19.87 -4.71 9.42
C ASP A 380 18.82 -3.97 10.27
N ALA A 381 18.88 -2.63 10.29
CA ALA A 381 17.97 -1.82 11.07
C ALA A 381 16.53 -1.94 10.54
N PRO A 382 15.54 -1.97 11.43
CA PRO A 382 14.14 -1.84 11.07
C PRO A 382 13.86 -0.65 10.13
N ILE A 383 13.59 -0.92 8.85
CA ILE A 383 13.09 0.09 7.90
C ILE A 383 11.80 0.75 8.43
N PRO A 384 11.81 2.07 8.70
CA PRO A 384 10.63 2.81 9.11
C PRO A 384 9.64 2.95 7.95
N THR A 385 8.34 2.86 8.24
CA THR A 385 7.29 2.99 7.21
C THR A 385 5.89 3.17 7.81
N VAL A 386 4.94 3.56 6.97
CA VAL A 386 3.52 3.76 7.30
C VAL A 386 2.65 3.21 6.17
N SER A 387 1.41 2.80 6.48
CA SER A 387 0.52 2.07 5.58
C SER A 387 0.40 2.66 4.18
N PHE A 388 0.23 3.98 4.06
CA PHE A 388 0.01 4.64 2.77
C PHE A 388 1.26 4.59 1.88
N VAL A 389 2.48 4.57 2.45
CA VAL A 389 3.73 4.54 1.68
C VAL A 389 3.85 3.19 0.96
N SER A 390 3.71 2.06 1.68
CA SER A 390 3.70 0.75 1.04
C SER A 390 2.55 0.57 0.05
N HIS A 391 1.39 1.17 0.34
CA HIS A 391 0.25 1.20 -0.57
C HIS A 391 0.58 1.87 -1.90
N TRP A 392 1.24 3.03 -1.89
CA TRP A 392 1.61 3.73 -3.12
C TRP A 392 2.61 2.94 -3.96
N ALA A 393 3.64 2.36 -3.34
CA ALA A 393 4.60 1.51 -4.06
C ALA A 393 3.89 0.32 -4.73
N GLY A 394 3.03 -0.39 -3.99
CA GLY A 394 2.29 -1.54 -4.53
C GLY A 394 1.25 -1.15 -5.58
N LEU A 395 0.52 -0.05 -5.38
CA LEU A 395 -0.51 0.44 -6.31
C LEU A 395 0.09 0.81 -7.66
N TRP A 396 1.20 1.54 -7.66
CA TRP A 396 1.90 1.89 -8.90
C TRP A 396 2.51 0.67 -9.59
N LEU A 397 3.09 -0.26 -8.82
CA LEU A 397 3.60 -1.52 -9.35
C LEU A 397 2.50 -2.33 -10.04
N ALA A 398 1.32 -2.44 -9.43
CA ALA A 398 0.16 -3.09 -10.05
C ALA A 398 -0.33 -2.35 -11.31
N ALA A 399 -0.36 -1.01 -11.28
CA ALA A 399 -0.75 -0.22 -12.44
C ALA A 399 0.22 -0.41 -13.61
N MET A 400 1.53 -0.36 -13.37
CA MET A 400 2.56 -0.63 -14.39
C MET A 400 2.41 -2.03 -14.98
N PHE A 401 2.14 -3.04 -14.15
CA PHE A 401 1.91 -4.41 -14.62
C PHE A 401 0.66 -4.51 -15.51
N CYS A 402 -0.48 -3.97 -15.09
CA CYS A 402 -1.70 -3.96 -15.90
C CYS A 402 -1.52 -3.20 -17.23
N ARG A 403 -0.77 -2.10 -17.21
CA ARG A 403 -0.44 -1.31 -18.40
C ARG A 403 0.52 -2.06 -19.34
N HIS A 404 1.48 -2.80 -18.80
CA HIS A 404 2.33 -3.69 -19.57
C HIS A 404 1.51 -4.74 -20.34
N LEU A 405 0.58 -5.41 -19.66
CA LEU A 405 -0.28 -6.43 -20.26
C LEU A 405 -1.19 -5.89 -21.37
N THR A 406 -1.56 -4.61 -21.30
CA THR A 406 -2.34 -3.92 -22.34
C THR A 406 -1.48 -3.18 -23.37
N ARG A 407 -0.14 -3.32 -23.29
CA ARG A 407 0.84 -2.64 -24.15
C ARG A 407 0.69 -1.11 -24.15
N SER A 408 0.31 -0.54 -23.00
CA SER A 408 0.03 0.89 -22.81
C SER A 408 1.06 1.59 -21.91
N ILE A 409 2.21 0.96 -21.67
CA ILE A 409 3.32 1.52 -20.90
C ILE A 409 4.43 1.99 -21.83
N SER A 410 4.89 3.23 -21.63
CA SER A 410 6.01 3.81 -22.38
C SER A 410 7.34 3.58 -21.67
N PRO A 411 8.45 3.35 -22.39
CA PRO A 411 9.81 3.41 -21.82
C PRO A 411 10.09 4.67 -21.02
N ASN A 412 9.45 5.80 -21.35
CA ASN A 412 9.60 7.07 -20.63
C ASN A 412 8.97 7.05 -19.22
N GLU A 413 8.20 6.01 -18.90
CA GLU A 413 7.53 5.81 -17.62
C GLU A 413 8.15 4.64 -16.86
N GLN A 414 9.44 4.39 -17.08
CA GLN A 414 10.15 3.25 -16.52
C GLN A 414 10.13 3.22 -14.99
N SER A 415 10.21 4.39 -14.36
CA SER A 415 10.21 4.54 -12.92
C SER A 415 9.31 5.70 -12.50
N VAL A 416 8.76 5.59 -11.30
CA VAL A 416 8.01 6.64 -10.61
C VAL A 416 8.53 6.78 -9.19
N PHE A 417 8.75 8.02 -8.76
CA PHE A 417 9.10 8.40 -7.39
C PHE A 417 7.99 9.28 -6.82
N LEU A 418 7.58 9.01 -5.59
CA LEU A 418 6.38 9.57 -4.98
C LEU A 418 6.70 10.15 -3.62
N THR A 419 6.40 11.43 -3.40
CA THR A 419 6.57 12.14 -2.11
C THR A 419 5.23 12.71 -1.63
N LEU A 420 4.31 11.80 -1.31
CA LEU A 420 2.88 12.12 -1.20
C LEU A 420 2.43 12.73 0.12
N LEU A 421 3.35 13.31 0.90
CA LEU A 421 2.98 14.23 1.99
C LEU A 421 2.47 15.57 1.45
N ARG A 422 2.95 15.99 0.27
CA ARG A 422 2.51 17.18 -0.47
C ARG A 422 2.07 16.83 -1.89
N PRO A 423 0.96 16.08 -2.05
CA PRO A 423 0.47 15.65 -3.37
C PRO A 423 -0.03 16.81 -4.24
N ASP A 424 -0.16 18.01 -3.66
CA ASP A 424 -0.43 19.29 -4.32
C ASP A 424 0.81 19.90 -5.00
N SER A 425 2.00 19.37 -4.73
CA SER A 425 3.24 19.83 -5.37
C SER A 425 3.43 19.19 -6.75
N PRO A 426 3.90 19.94 -7.78
CA PRO A 426 4.28 19.35 -9.07
C PRO A 426 5.45 18.36 -8.95
N ALA A 427 6.21 18.42 -7.86
CA ALA A 427 7.31 17.50 -7.58
C ALA A 427 6.86 16.23 -6.80
N ALA A 428 5.57 16.10 -6.48
CA ALA A 428 5.06 14.99 -5.69
C ALA A 428 5.16 13.64 -6.43
N VAL A 429 5.08 13.67 -7.76
CA VAL A 429 5.13 12.49 -8.63
C VAL A 429 6.15 12.77 -9.72
N TRP A 430 7.30 12.09 -9.66
CA TRP A 430 8.34 12.17 -10.68
C TRP A 430 8.38 10.88 -11.47
N ILE A 431 8.08 10.95 -12.77
CA ILE A 431 8.06 9.81 -13.69
C ILE A 431 9.19 9.99 -14.70
N GLY A 432 9.94 8.93 -14.96
CA GLY A 432 11.03 9.00 -15.92
C GLY A 432 11.68 7.66 -16.27
N GLN A 433 12.61 7.73 -17.22
CA GLN A 433 13.49 6.62 -17.57
C GLN A 433 14.52 6.37 -16.48
N VAL A 434 14.94 5.11 -16.34
CA VAL A 434 16.12 4.78 -15.53
C VAL A 434 17.36 4.93 -16.43
N PRO A 435 18.35 5.75 -16.07
CA PRO A 435 19.57 5.86 -16.85
C PRO A 435 20.40 4.58 -16.72
N ARG A 436 21.01 4.11 -17.82
CA ARG A 436 22.00 3.03 -17.76
C ARG A 436 23.25 3.51 -17.03
N ARG A 437 23.79 2.66 -16.17
CA ARG A 437 24.95 2.97 -15.33
C ARG A 437 26.17 2.16 -15.72
N ARG A 438 27.36 2.78 -15.69
CA ARG A 438 28.65 2.11 -15.93
C ARG A 438 29.04 1.20 -14.76
N ASP A 439 28.63 1.56 -13.55
CA ASP A 439 28.84 0.83 -12.29
C ASP A 439 27.65 -0.09 -11.95
N CYS A 440 26.92 -0.59 -12.95
CA CYS A 440 25.76 -1.45 -12.72
C CYS A 440 26.20 -2.82 -12.16
N PRO A 441 25.68 -3.27 -10.99
CA PRO A 441 26.07 -4.55 -10.37
C PRO A 441 25.44 -5.80 -11.02
N VAL A 442 24.55 -5.58 -11.98
CA VAL A 442 23.93 -6.65 -12.78
C VAL A 442 24.71 -6.74 -14.09
N GLU A 443 25.62 -7.72 -14.18
CA GLU A 443 26.21 -8.13 -15.45
C GLU A 443 25.13 -8.84 -16.28
N LEU A 444 24.53 -8.13 -17.23
CA LEU A 444 23.65 -8.77 -18.20
C LEU A 444 24.55 -9.41 -19.26
N SER A 445 24.51 -10.74 -19.35
CA SER A 445 25.18 -11.55 -20.37
C SER A 445 24.57 -11.26 -21.74
N GLY A 446 25.06 -10.19 -22.37
CA GLY A 446 24.56 -9.69 -23.64
C GLY A 446 25.14 -8.31 -23.91
N GLY A 447 26.40 -8.29 -24.36
CA GLY A 447 27.13 -7.08 -24.68
C GLY A 447 26.35 -6.19 -25.65
N LEU A 448 25.90 -5.06 -25.15
CA LEU A 448 25.77 -3.86 -25.96
C LEU A 448 26.88 -2.93 -25.48
N ASN A 449 27.99 -2.98 -26.21
CA ASN A 449 29.01 -1.95 -26.16
C ASN A 449 28.31 -0.60 -26.21
N ALA A 450 28.65 0.26 -25.25
CA ALA A 450 28.24 1.65 -25.24
C ALA A 450 28.56 2.29 -26.60
N ALA A 451 27.53 2.80 -27.27
CA ALA A 451 27.65 3.83 -28.29
C ALA A 451 27.04 5.11 -27.71
#